data_AF-A0A2I3LHH2-F1
#
_entry.id   AF-A0A2I3LHH2-F1
#
_cell.length_a   1.000
_cell.length_b   1.000
_cell.length_c   1.000
_cell.angle_alpha   90.00
_cell.angle_beta   90.00
_cell.angle_gamma   90.00
#
_symmetry.space_group_name_H-M   'P 1'
#
loop_
_entity.id
_entity.type
_entity.pdbx_description
1 polymer ?
#
loop_
_entity_poly.entity_id
_entity_poly.type
_entity_poly.pdbx_seq_one_letter_code
_entity_poly.pdbx_strand_id
1 'polypeptide(L)'
;MRPSPGRHLFRDRAAGLDGAGTGRRRGPAPAPPVDAPGRGERAPGFALSRVADPAASAAAELRAAHRAAAAGRVSSAAPRPPPSHEDAFLYPGVPAAVRRAGGPLRGAPRAGVRLGREGAGDNAHLSLGLPGTGCLCLQLYSVYLDGFLFCRVRYSQLHDWNEQLRRVFGNCLPPFPPKYYLAMTTAMADERRNQLEQYLQNVTMDPNVLRSDVFVEFLKLAQLNTFDITPKKAYLDIFLPNEESIKIEIITSDTAERVLEVASHKIGLCRELLGYFGLFLIRFGKEGKLSVVKKLADFELPYVSLGSSEVENCKVGLRKWYMDPSLDSTLMDCRAALDLLYMQAIQDIEKEWAKPTQAQRQKLEAFQKEDNQTKFLELAREVQHYGYLQLDPCTCDYPEPGSGAVLSVGNNEISCCITLPDSQTQDVIFQISRVKCWQVTFLGTLLDMDGPQRTLNQNLELRFQYSEDSCWQWFVIYTKQAFLLSSCLKKMISEKMVKLAAKNPEMQIEVPEQSKSKKYHIQQSQKDYSSFLSRKSKIKTAKDDCVFGNIKEEDL
;
A
#
# COMPACT_ATOMS: atom_id res chain seq x y z
N MET A 1 -21.42 22.12 46.14
CA MET A 1 -22.74 21.58 45.70
C MET A 1 -23.18 20.48 46.66
N ARG A 2 -24.48 20.14 46.72
CA ARG A 2 -24.99 19.03 47.54
C ARG A 2 -25.00 17.72 46.74
N PRO A 3 -24.67 16.56 47.35
CA PRO A 3 -25.19 15.25 46.95
C PRO A 3 -26.39 14.84 47.83
N SER A 4 -27.30 13.99 47.33
CA SER A 4 -28.32 13.29 48.14
C SER A 4 -28.96 12.14 47.34
N PRO A 5 -28.88 10.90 47.85
CA PRO A 5 -29.89 9.87 47.63
C PRO A 5 -30.56 9.46 48.95
N GLY A 6 -31.87 9.21 48.92
CA GLY A 6 -32.68 8.83 50.08
C GLY A 6 -32.63 7.34 50.42
N ARG A 7 -33.02 6.99 51.65
CA ARG A 7 -33.25 5.61 52.13
C ARG A 7 -34.74 5.24 52.07
N HIS A 8 -34.99 3.93 52.12
CA HIS A 8 -36.03 3.17 52.87
C HIS A 8 -36.58 2.03 51.98
N LEU A 9 -36.44 0.72 52.30
CA LEU A 9 -36.86 -0.08 53.48
C LEU A 9 -38.36 -0.41 53.52
N PHE A 10 -38.71 -1.68 53.26
CA PHE A 10 -39.61 -2.62 53.98
C PHE A 10 -39.56 -3.95 53.15
N ARG A 11 -39.40 -5.19 53.66
CA ARG A 11 -40.20 -6.01 54.61
C ARG A 11 -41.66 -6.16 54.16
N ASP A 12 -42.33 -7.32 54.20
CA ASP A 12 -42.14 -8.68 54.78
C ASP A 12 -42.99 -9.64 53.85
N ARG A 13 -43.07 -11.00 53.83
CA ARG A 13 -42.50 -12.20 54.49
C ARG A 13 -43.47 -13.38 54.21
N ALA A 14 -42.98 -14.63 54.28
CA ALA A 14 -43.72 -15.90 54.55
C ALA A 14 -44.39 -16.72 53.41
N ALA A 15 -44.50 -18.04 53.71
CA ALA A 15 -45.19 -19.16 53.04
C ALA A 15 -44.69 -19.62 51.64
N GLY A 16 -44.46 -20.91 51.34
CA GLY A 16 -44.25 -22.09 52.22
C GLY A 16 -44.96 -23.38 51.77
N LEU A 17 -44.25 -24.52 51.88
CA LEU A 17 -44.74 -25.92 51.73
C LEU A 17 -45.13 -26.34 50.28
N ASP A 18 -45.06 -27.60 49.82
CA ASP A 18 -44.44 -28.82 50.40
C ASP A 18 -44.12 -29.89 49.30
N GLY A 19 -43.45 -30.98 49.68
CA GLY A 19 -43.35 -32.24 48.88
C GLY A 19 -42.22 -32.28 47.83
N ALA A 20 -41.08 -32.95 47.99
CA ALA A 20 -40.70 -34.28 48.51
C ALA A 20 -40.81 -35.43 47.48
N GLY A 21 -39.65 -35.97 47.07
CA GLY A 21 -39.51 -37.16 46.22
C GLY A 21 -38.04 -37.61 46.17
N THR A 22 -37.71 -38.74 46.79
CA THR A 22 -36.32 -39.12 47.14
C THR A 22 -35.70 -40.17 46.22
N GLY A 23 -34.43 -39.98 45.88
CA GLY A 23 -33.54 -40.99 45.27
C GLY A 23 -32.09 -40.68 45.60
N ARG A 24 -31.31 -41.65 46.11
CA ARG A 24 -29.95 -41.39 46.67
C ARG A 24 -29.07 -42.64 46.65
N ARG A 25 -27.73 -42.44 46.65
CA ARG A 25 -26.62 -43.44 46.72
C ARG A 25 -26.24 -44.06 45.35
N ARG A 26 -24.98 -44.42 45.06
CA ARG A 26 -23.67 -44.24 45.75
C ARG A 26 -22.50 -44.51 44.77
N GLY A 27 -21.28 -44.13 45.18
CA GLY A 27 -19.97 -44.67 44.73
C GLY A 27 -18.90 -44.32 45.78
N PRO A 28 -17.58 -44.56 45.58
CA PRO A 28 -16.91 -45.35 44.51
C PRO A 28 -15.82 -46.34 45.08
N ALA A 29 -14.88 -46.80 44.22
CA ALA A 29 -13.59 -47.49 44.51
C ALA A 29 -13.62 -48.99 44.95
N PRO A 30 -12.48 -49.75 44.92
CA PRO A 30 -11.31 -49.81 43.99
C PRO A 30 -10.97 -51.25 43.50
N ALA A 31 -9.84 -51.46 42.79
CA ALA A 31 -9.25 -52.77 42.36
C ALA A 31 -8.22 -53.32 43.39
N PRO A 32 -7.72 -54.61 43.32
CA PRO A 32 -6.60 -55.03 42.43
C PRO A 32 -6.66 -56.54 41.95
N PRO A 33 -5.60 -57.42 41.91
CA PRO A 33 -4.63 -57.67 40.80
C PRO A 33 -4.37 -59.16 40.37
N VAL A 34 -3.36 -59.38 39.49
CA VAL A 34 -2.68 -60.64 39.00
C VAL A 34 -3.53 -61.67 38.20
N ASP A 35 -3.01 -62.54 37.29
CA ASP A 35 -1.69 -63.21 37.18
C ASP A 35 -1.28 -63.65 35.73
N ALA A 36 -0.12 -64.31 35.53
CA ALA A 36 0.37 -64.82 34.22
C ALA A 36 1.17 -66.14 34.27
N PRO A 37 1.14 -66.99 33.21
CA PRO A 37 2.38 -67.47 32.55
C PRO A 37 2.22 -67.76 31.02
N GLY A 38 3.25 -68.09 30.22
CA GLY A 38 4.71 -68.09 30.41
C GLY A 38 5.47 -69.08 29.50
N ARG A 39 6.62 -68.66 28.93
CA ARG A 39 7.55 -69.41 28.00
C ARG A 39 6.96 -69.73 26.61
N GLY A 40 7.72 -69.93 25.52
CA GLY A 40 9.18 -69.90 25.25
C GLY A 40 9.50 -70.84 24.06
N GLU A 41 10.55 -70.73 23.26
CA GLU A 41 11.76 -69.88 23.24
C GLU A 41 11.75 -68.98 21.94
N ARG A 42 12.81 -68.58 21.18
CA ARG A 42 14.29 -68.72 21.20
C ARG A 42 14.95 -67.54 20.41
N ALA A 43 16.28 -67.45 20.41
CA ALA A 43 17.14 -66.55 19.60
C ALA A 43 18.22 -67.40 18.84
N PRO A 44 19.30 -66.90 18.19
CA PRO A 44 19.92 -65.55 18.10
C PRO A 44 19.91 -64.95 16.67
N GLY A 45 20.41 -63.73 16.38
CA GLY A 45 20.92 -62.64 17.23
C GLY A 45 22.23 -62.01 16.69
N PHE A 46 22.38 -60.68 16.80
CA PHE A 46 23.65 -59.93 16.81
C PHE A 46 23.43 -58.53 17.43
N ALA A 47 24.50 -57.83 17.84
CA ALA A 47 24.42 -56.92 19.00
C ALA A 47 24.79 -55.43 18.77
N LEU A 48 23.98 -54.57 19.41
CA LEU A 48 24.34 -53.37 20.19
C LEU A 48 25.37 -52.35 19.65
N SER A 49 24.87 -51.12 19.47
CA SER A 49 25.40 -49.97 20.22
C SER A 49 24.27 -48.96 20.53
N ARG A 50 24.43 -48.17 21.60
CA ARG A 50 23.57 -47.02 21.97
C ARG A 50 24.37 -45.72 21.83
N VAL A 51 23.70 -44.57 21.66
CA VAL A 51 23.72 -43.40 22.57
C VAL A 51 23.18 -42.12 21.89
N ALA A 52 22.24 -41.46 22.57
CA ALA A 52 21.83 -40.04 22.59
C ALA A 52 21.53 -39.22 21.31
N ASP A 53 20.50 -38.38 21.42
CA ASP A 53 20.33 -37.10 20.71
C ASP A 53 21.54 -36.15 20.91
N PRO A 54 21.73 -35.16 20.02
CA PRO A 54 21.39 -33.82 20.48
C PRO A 54 20.79 -32.87 19.41
N ALA A 55 19.69 -32.22 19.77
CA ALA A 55 19.20 -31.03 19.06
C ALA A 55 20.07 -29.79 19.39
N ALA A 56 21.29 -29.71 18.84
CA ALA A 56 22.24 -28.64 19.12
C ALA A 56 23.27 -28.33 18.00
N SER A 57 22.87 -28.34 16.72
CA SER A 57 23.81 -28.16 15.58
C SER A 57 23.32 -27.20 14.49
N ALA A 58 23.15 -25.91 14.84
CA ALA A 58 22.91 -24.82 13.88
C ALA A 58 23.52 -23.46 14.28
N ALA A 59 24.32 -23.40 15.36
CA ALA A 59 24.78 -22.16 15.99
C ALA A 59 26.32 -22.02 16.08
N ALA A 60 27.07 -22.89 15.41
CA ALA A 60 28.53 -23.02 15.58
C ALA A 60 29.37 -22.40 14.44
N GLU A 61 28.91 -22.44 13.19
CA GLU A 61 29.76 -22.10 12.03
C GLU A 61 29.99 -20.59 11.84
N LEU A 62 29.11 -19.75 12.39
CA LEU A 62 29.17 -18.28 12.27
C LEU A 62 30.24 -17.59 13.16
N ARG A 63 31.15 -18.35 13.79
CA ARG A 63 32.25 -17.82 14.62
C ARG A 63 33.67 -18.11 14.10
N ALA A 64 33.82 -18.85 13.00
CA ALA A 64 35.13 -19.21 12.46
C ALA A 64 35.82 -18.07 11.68
N ALA A 65 35.06 -17.22 10.98
CA ALA A 65 35.60 -16.23 10.04
C ALA A 65 36.25 -14.98 10.68
N HIS A 66 36.02 -14.71 11.98
CA HIS A 66 36.30 -13.39 12.58
C HIS A 66 37.58 -13.31 13.44
N ARG A 67 38.53 -14.24 13.26
CA ARG A 67 39.76 -14.35 14.10
C ARG A 67 41.09 -14.50 13.32
N ALA A 68 41.18 -13.98 12.08
CA ALA A 68 42.35 -14.17 11.22
C ALA A 68 42.90 -12.87 10.58
N ALA A 69 43.02 -11.76 11.34
CA ALA A 69 43.63 -10.51 10.83
C ALA A 69 44.17 -9.56 11.94
N ALA A 70 44.88 -10.06 12.96
CA ALA A 70 45.26 -9.22 14.12
C ALA A 70 46.60 -9.58 14.82
N ALA A 71 47.69 -9.79 14.08
CA ALA A 71 49.06 -9.78 14.64
C ALA A 71 50.10 -9.43 13.57
N GLY A 72 50.77 -8.28 13.69
CA GLY A 72 51.77 -7.82 12.72
C GLY A 72 52.24 -6.38 12.95
N ARG A 73 53.03 -6.16 14.01
CA ARG A 73 53.67 -4.86 14.32
C ARG A 73 55.19 -4.94 14.22
N VAL A 74 55.79 -4.09 13.38
CA VAL A 74 57.11 -3.47 13.59
C VAL A 74 57.00 -1.99 13.23
N SER A 75 57.89 -1.14 13.75
CA SER A 75 57.74 0.32 13.85
C SER A 75 58.60 1.12 12.85
N SER A 76 58.15 2.33 12.48
CA SER A 76 59.05 3.46 12.19
C SER A 76 58.38 4.84 12.32
N ALA A 77 58.92 5.68 13.21
CA ALA A 77 58.97 7.16 13.19
C ALA A 77 57.68 8.04 13.10
N ALA A 78 57.79 9.27 13.63
CA ALA A 78 56.82 10.37 13.56
C ALA A 78 57.50 11.62 12.90
N PRO A 79 56.85 12.79 12.68
CA PRO A 79 56.32 13.67 13.75
C PRO A 79 55.02 14.48 13.42
N ARG A 80 54.55 15.27 14.41
CA ARG A 80 53.63 16.44 14.27
C ARG A 80 54.45 17.74 14.43
N PRO A 81 54.08 18.90 13.83
CA PRO A 81 53.20 19.90 14.49
C PRO A 81 52.40 20.76 13.44
N PRO A 82 51.91 21.99 13.71
CA PRO A 82 51.23 22.58 14.90
C PRO A 82 49.79 23.11 14.54
N PRO A 83 49.02 23.65 15.51
CA PRO A 83 47.85 24.52 15.24
C PRO A 83 48.25 26.00 15.06
N SER A 84 47.35 26.83 14.51
CA SER A 84 47.57 28.28 14.31
C SER A 84 46.41 29.15 14.83
N HIS A 85 46.80 30.28 15.41
CA HIS A 85 46.06 31.25 16.24
C HIS A 85 44.73 31.84 15.74
N GLU A 86 44.07 32.48 16.73
CA GLU A 86 43.03 33.51 16.61
C GLU A 86 43.47 34.73 15.78
N ASP A 87 42.50 35.54 15.34
CA ASP A 87 42.64 36.99 15.47
C ASP A 87 41.26 37.62 15.78
N ALA A 88 41.22 38.72 16.53
CA ALA A 88 40.00 39.24 17.14
C ALA A 88 39.80 40.75 16.91
N PHE A 89 38.55 41.16 16.67
CA PHE A 89 38.15 42.57 16.70
C PHE A 89 36.89 42.79 17.54
N LEU A 90 36.80 43.98 18.16
CA LEU A 90 36.01 44.21 19.36
C LEU A 90 34.55 44.62 19.11
N TYR A 91 33.71 44.25 20.10
CA TYR A 91 32.56 44.98 20.67
C TYR A 91 32.48 46.50 20.39
N PRO A 92 31.28 47.15 20.41
CA PRO A 92 30.27 46.92 21.47
C PRO A 92 28.76 47.09 21.12
N GLY A 93 27.90 46.87 22.13
CA GLY A 93 26.65 47.64 22.29
C GLY A 93 25.34 46.84 22.38
N VAL A 94 24.86 46.58 23.60
CA VAL A 94 23.48 46.12 23.89
C VAL A 94 22.72 47.28 24.54
N PRO A 95 21.45 47.54 24.17
CA PRO A 95 20.38 47.39 25.16
C PRO A 95 19.07 46.79 24.59
N ALA A 96 18.30 46.10 25.43
CA ALA A 96 16.97 45.59 25.08
C ALA A 96 15.84 46.53 25.51
N ALA A 97 14.78 46.67 24.71
CA ALA A 97 13.63 47.55 24.99
C ALA A 97 12.26 47.00 24.52
N VAL A 98 11.69 46.15 25.39
CA VAL A 98 10.26 45.92 25.70
C VAL A 98 9.17 46.80 25.01
N ARG A 99 8.06 46.12 24.59
CA ARG A 99 6.60 46.53 24.45
C ARG A 99 5.95 46.81 23.06
N ARG A 100 4.99 45.92 22.76
CA ARG A 100 3.59 46.12 22.28
C ARG A 100 3.25 46.54 20.83
N ALA A 101 2.61 45.58 20.14
CA ALA A 101 1.31 45.63 19.44
C ALA A 101 1.12 46.56 18.20
N GLY A 102 0.66 45.98 17.08
CA GLY A 102 0.24 46.78 15.91
C GLY A 102 -0.18 46.05 14.61
N GLY A 103 -1.28 45.27 14.63
CA GLY A 103 -2.08 44.97 13.41
C GLY A 103 -1.53 43.94 12.39
N PRO A 104 -2.33 43.55 11.37
CA PRO A 104 -2.01 42.45 10.45
C PRO A 104 -1.51 42.92 9.07
N LEU A 105 -0.49 42.26 8.54
CA LEU A 105 -0.10 42.36 7.13
C LEU A 105 -0.75 41.25 6.29
N ARG A 106 -1.26 41.64 5.11
CA ARG A 106 -1.96 40.77 4.16
C ARG A 106 -0.99 39.95 3.31
N GLY A 107 -1.43 38.77 2.89
CA GLY A 107 -1.14 38.29 1.52
C GLY A 107 0.09 37.42 1.31
N ALA A 108 0.23 36.32 2.06
CA ALA A 108 0.98 35.16 1.55
C ALA A 108 0.20 34.48 0.40
N PRO A 109 0.86 33.96 -0.65
CA PRO A 109 0.18 33.30 -1.76
C PRO A 109 -0.49 32.00 -1.32
N ARG A 110 -1.72 31.75 -1.79
CA ARG A 110 -2.41 30.48 -1.54
C ARG A 110 -1.76 29.36 -2.35
N ALA A 111 -1.06 28.45 -1.67
CA ALA A 111 -0.77 27.13 -2.23
C ALA A 111 -2.09 26.44 -2.67
N GLY A 112 -2.02 25.63 -3.73
CA GLY A 112 -3.20 25.08 -4.40
C GLY A 112 -4.06 24.21 -3.48
N VAL A 113 -5.26 24.71 -3.12
CA VAL A 113 -6.26 23.93 -2.37
C VAL A 113 -7.11 23.13 -3.35
N ARG A 114 -7.02 21.80 -3.30
CA ARG A 114 -8.06 20.91 -3.85
C ARG A 114 -8.23 19.66 -3.00
N LEU A 115 -9.49 19.21 -2.93
CA LEU A 115 -9.91 18.03 -2.18
C LEU A 115 -9.84 16.81 -3.11
N GLY A 116 -9.38 15.66 -2.61
CA GLY A 116 -9.70 14.39 -3.24
C GLY A 116 -11.18 14.09 -3.10
N ARG A 117 -11.92 13.99 -4.22
CA ARG A 117 -13.31 13.56 -4.26
C ARG A 117 -13.63 12.88 -5.61
N GLU A 118 -14.34 11.76 -5.54
CA GLU A 118 -15.01 11.06 -6.65
C GLU A 118 -14.16 10.71 -7.89
N GLY A 119 -13.45 9.59 -7.79
CA GLY A 119 -12.95 8.80 -8.92
C GLY A 119 -12.94 7.31 -8.54
N ALA A 120 -13.54 6.45 -9.34
CA ALA A 120 -13.70 5.02 -9.03
C ALA A 120 -12.61 4.17 -9.69
N GLY A 121 -11.45 4.10 -9.05
CA GLY A 121 -10.32 3.27 -9.49
C GLY A 121 -9.18 3.24 -8.46
N ASP A 122 -8.19 2.38 -8.69
CA ASP A 122 -6.91 2.38 -7.96
C ASP A 122 -6.04 3.56 -8.45
N ASN A 123 -6.51 4.79 -8.20
CA ASN A 123 -5.97 5.99 -8.83
C ASN A 123 -4.55 6.31 -8.32
N ALA A 124 -3.56 6.06 -9.17
CA ALA A 124 -2.15 6.43 -9.02
C ALA A 124 -1.94 7.92 -8.68
N HIS A 125 -1.15 8.24 -7.65
CA HIS A 125 -0.80 9.63 -7.31
C HIS A 125 0.53 10.05 -7.95
N LEU A 126 0.46 10.75 -9.08
CA LEU A 126 1.62 11.40 -9.70
C LEU A 126 1.89 12.79 -9.10
N SER A 127 3.14 13.12 -8.82
CA SER A 127 3.57 14.46 -8.33
C SER A 127 4.94 14.85 -8.90
N LEU A 128 5.30 16.15 -8.88
CA LEU A 128 6.56 16.64 -9.45
C LEU A 128 7.52 17.15 -8.37
N GLY A 129 8.75 16.64 -8.38
CA GLY A 129 9.81 17.09 -7.48
C GLY A 129 10.29 18.51 -7.76
N LEU A 130 10.92 19.12 -6.76
CA LEU A 130 11.57 20.43 -6.89
C LEU A 130 12.72 20.39 -7.92
N PRO A 131 12.93 21.46 -8.70
CA PRO A 131 13.97 21.52 -9.70
C PRO A 131 15.37 21.49 -9.07
N GLY A 132 16.28 20.70 -9.64
CA GLY A 132 17.71 20.88 -9.38
C GLY A 132 18.22 22.19 -9.98
N THR A 133 19.27 22.76 -9.38
CA THR A 133 19.91 24.00 -9.84
C THR A 133 20.57 23.82 -11.20
N GLY A 134 19.89 24.31 -12.25
CA GLY A 134 20.33 24.19 -13.65
C GLY A 134 19.51 25.08 -14.59
N CYS A 135 19.82 25.06 -15.89
CA CYS A 135 19.15 25.96 -16.85
C CYS A 135 17.64 25.72 -16.91
N LEU A 136 16.85 26.78 -16.70
CA LEU A 136 15.39 26.78 -16.89
C LEU A 136 14.97 26.37 -18.33
N CYS A 137 15.89 26.45 -19.28
CA CYS A 137 15.73 26.01 -20.67
C CYS A 137 15.72 24.48 -20.87
N LEU A 138 16.31 23.71 -19.95
CA LEU A 138 16.56 22.26 -20.09
C LEU A 138 16.00 21.46 -18.90
N GLN A 139 14.97 21.99 -18.22
CA GLN A 139 14.40 21.35 -17.04
C GLN A 139 13.86 19.94 -17.34
N LEU A 140 14.44 18.98 -16.61
CA LEU A 140 14.01 17.59 -16.52
C LEU A 140 13.14 17.46 -15.26
N TYR A 141 11.86 17.14 -15.43
CA TYR A 141 10.90 17.01 -14.34
C TYR A 141 10.97 15.58 -13.79
N SER A 142 11.34 15.45 -12.51
CA SER A 142 11.26 14.19 -11.77
C SER A 142 9.80 13.94 -11.37
N VAL A 143 9.18 12.93 -11.95
CA VAL A 143 7.83 12.45 -11.66
C VAL A 143 7.92 11.38 -10.58
N TYR A 144 7.14 11.54 -9.52
CA TYR A 144 7.03 10.60 -8.42
C TYR A 144 5.65 9.94 -8.45
N LEU A 145 5.57 8.63 -8.23
CA LEU A 145 4.35 7.85 -8.13
C LEU A 145 4.20 7.29 -6.72
N ASP A 146 3.20 7.80 -5.99
CA ASP A 146 2.94 7.47 -4.59
C ASP A 146 4.19 7.71 -3.70
N GLY A 147 4.91 8.80 -4.00
CA GLY A 147 6.13 9.24 -3.30
C GLY A 147 7.45 8.70 -3.84
N PHE A 148 7.43 7.58 -4.58
CA PHE A 148 8.64 6.95 -5.16
C PHE A 148 8.99 7.58 -6.51
N LEU A 149 10.29 7.78 -6.80
CA LEU A 149 10.71 8.28 -8.11
C LEU A 149 10.30 7.28 -9.21
N PHE A 150 9.47 7.72 -10.14
CA PHE A 150 8.88 6.87 -11.17
C PHE A 150 9.55 7.09 -12.53
N CYS A 151 9.65 8.34 -12.98
CA CYS A 151 10.37 8.68 -14.20
C CYS A 151 10.91 10.12 -14.18
N ARG A 152 11.75 10.46 -15.17
CA ARG A 152 12.29 11.79 -15.43
C ARG A 152 12.00 12.17 -16.88
N VAL A 153 11.26 13.26 -17.09
CA VAL A 153 10.75 13.66 -18.41
C VAL A 153 10.91 15.15 -18.67
N ARG A 154 11.19 15.53 -19.92
CA ARG A 154 11.25 16.95 -20.34
C ARG A 154 9.84 17.47 -20.65
N TYR A 155 9.63 18.78 -20.58
CA TYR A 155 8.36 19.42 -20.93
C TYR A 155 7.85 19.03 -22.33
N SER A 156 8.75 18.93 -23.33
CA SER A 156 8.38 18.49 -24.69
C SER A 156 7.78 17.07 -24.68
N GLN A 157 8.41 16.12 -23.99
CA GLN A 157 7.93 14.74 -23.92
C GLN A 157 6.52 14.66 -23.29
N LEU A 158 6.25 15.46 -22.25
CA LEU A 158 4.90 15.57 -21.67
C LEU A 158 3.89 16.27 -22.59
N HIS A 159 4.34 17.27 -23.35
CA HIS A 159 3.51 17.99 -24.33
C HIS A 159 3.09 17.08 -25.49
N ASP A 160 4.06 16.38 -26.07
CA ASP A 160 3.86 15.49 -27.22
C ASP A 160 3.02 14.27 -26.84
N TRP A 161 3.17 13.77 -25.61
CA TRP A 161 2.28 12.78 -25.01
C TRP A 161 0.85 13.31 -24.77
N ASN A 162 0.69 14.53 -24.26
CA ASN A 162 -0.61 15.20 -24.20
C ASN A 162 -1.28 15.27 -25.59
N GLU A 163 -0.53 15.54 -26.66
CA GLU A 163 -1.07 15.59 -28.02
C GLU A 163 -1.46 14.21 -28.55
N GLN A 164 -0.77 13.14 -28.14
CA GLN A 164 -1.19 11.76 -28.41
C GLN A 164 -2.49 11.43 -27.64
N LEU A 165 -2.56 11.76 -26.35
CA LEU A 165 -3.76 11.57 -25.53
C LEU A 165 -4.96 12.34 -26.11
N ARG A 166 -4.78 13.58 -26.57
CA ARG A 166 -5.86 14.38 -27.20
C ARG A 166 -6.40 13.77 -28.50
N ARG A 167 -5.60 13.01 -29.25
CA ARG A 167 -6.10 12.27 -30.43
C ARG A 167 -7.02 11.11 -30.06
N VAL A 168 -6.92 10.58 -28.84
CA VAL A 168 -7.76 9.48 -28.33
C VAL A 168 -8.96 9.98 -27.52
N PHE A 169 -8.73 10.93 -26.61
CA PHE A 169 -9.73 11.40 -25.62
C PHE A 169 -10.31 12.79 -25.91
N GLY A 170 -9.78 13.51 -26.91
CA GLY A 170 -10.29 14.81 -27.35
C GLY A 170 -10.38 15.84 -26.22
N ASN A 171 -11.57 16.42 -26.07
CA ASN A 171 -11.85 17.52 -25.15
C ASN A 171 -12.11 17.08 -23.69
N CYS A 172 -12.10 15.77 -23.40
CA CYS A 172 -12.29 15.27 -22.03
C CYS A 172 -11.04 15.46 -21.14
N LEU A 173 -9.88 15.73 -21.74
CA LEU A 173 -8.62 15.92 -21.01
C LEU A 173 -8.49 17.33 -20.43
N PRO A 174 -7.93 17.48 -19.20
CA PRO A 174 -7.64 18.78 -18.61
C PRO A 174 -6.74 19.64 -19.51
N PRO A 175 -6.77 20.99 -19.38
CA PRO A 175 -5.93 21.88 -20.17
C PRO A 175 -4.44 21.63 -19.87
N PHE A 176 -3.62 21.53 -20.92
CA PHE A 176 -2.17 21.32 -20.77
C PHE A 176 -1.44 22.66 -20.57
N PRO A 177 -0.39 22.72 -19.72
CA PRO A 177 0.33 23.97 -19.44
C PRO A 177 1.05 24.52 -20.68
N PRO A 178 0.90 25.82 -21.01
CA PRO A 178 1.35 26.36 -22.29
C PRO A 178 2.88 26.49 -22.41
N LYS A 179 3.36 26.44 -23.66
CA LYS A 179 4.76 26.71 -24.02
C LYS A 179 5.02 28.22 -23.93
N TYR A 180 6.18 28.58 -23.40
CA TYR A 180 6.66 29.97 -23.36
C TYR A 180 7.77 30.10 -24.41
N TYR A 181 7.68 31.16 -25.23
CA TYR A 181 8.61 31.43 -26.33
C TYR A 181 9.78 32.36 -25.93
N LEU A 182 9.72 32.94 -24.72
CA LEU A 182 10.79 33.68 -24.08
C LEU A 182 11.41 32.86 -22.96
N ALA A 183 12.62 33.23 -22.51
CA ALA A 183 13.23 32.63 -21.34
C ALA A 183 12.33 32.79 -20.11
N MET A 184 12.07 31.69 -19.40
CA MET A 184 11.26 31.72 -18.17
C MET A 184 12.03 32.39 -17.04
N THR A 185 11.32 33.13 -16.19
CA THR A 185 11.78 33.41 -14.83
C THR A 185 11.57 32.17 -13.94
N THR A 186 12.25 32.09 -12.80
CA THR A 186 12.06 31.00 -11.83
C THR A 186 10.58 30.85 -11.44
N ALA A 187 9.89 31.96 -11.18
CA ALA A 187 8.46 31.96 -10.84
C ALA A 187 7.57 31.40 -11.96
N MET A 188 7.90 31.66 -13.24
CA MET A 188 7.17 31.06 -14.38
C MET A 188 7.46 29.56 -14.53
N ALA A 189 8.66 29.12 -14.17
CA ALA A 189 9.04 27.71 -14.18
C ALA A 189 8.34 26.93 -13.05
N ASP A 190 8.27 27.49 -11.85
CA ASP A 190 7.53 26.92 -10.72
C ASP A 190 6.02 26.91 -10.95
N GLU A 191 5.45 27.96 -11.54
CA GLU A 191 4.04 27.97 -11.91
C GLU A 191 3.74 26.90 -12.98
N ARG A 192 4.59 26.75 -14.01
CA ARG A 192 4.48 25.61 -14.94
C ARG A 192 4.60 24.27 -14.21
N ARG A 193 5.52 24.10 -13.25
CA ARG A 193 5.66 22.86 -12.46
C ARG A 193 4.36 22.55 -11.71
N ASN A 194 3.78 23.53 -11.02
CA ASN A 194 2.49 23.38 -10.32
C ASN A 194 1.36 22.99 -11.29
N GLN A 195 1.31 23.59 -12.49
CA GLN A 195 0.30 23.29 -13.51
C GLN A 195 0.50 21.91 -14.14
N LEU A 196 1.74 21.47 -14.38
CA LEU A 196 2.06 20.13 -14.89
C LEU A 196 1.71 19.04 -13.87
N GLU A 197 1.98 19.29 -12.58
CA GLU A 197 1.59 18.38 -11.50
C GLU A 197 0.07 18.24 -11.40
N GLN A 198 -0.67 19.36 -11.45
CA GLN A 198 -2.13 19.34 -11.54
C GLN A 198 -2.62 18.63 -12.80
N TYR A 199 -1.97 18.81 -13.96
CA TYR A 199 -2.33 18.08 -15.18
C TYR A 199 -2.20 16.57 -14.98
N LEU A 200 -1.05 16.10 -14.50
CA LEU A 200 -0.80 14.68 -14.23
C LEU A 200 -1.84 14.10 -13.24
N GLN A 201 -2.10 14.80 -12.14
CA GLN A 201 -3.08 14.38 -11.13
C GLN A 201 -4.52 14.33 -11.67
N ASN A 202 -4.93 15.28 -12.52
CA ASN A 202 -6.27 15.26 -13.10
C ASN A 202 -6.39 14.17 -14.20
N VAL A 203 -5.33 13.91 -14.97
CA VAL A 203 -5.32 12.83 -15.98
C VAL A 203 -5.43 11.45 -15.32
N THR A 204 -4.78 11.21 -14.17
CA THR A 204 -4.90 9.94 -13.44
C THR A 204 -6.20 9.75 -12.66
N MET A 205 -7.18 10.66 -12.78
CA MET A 205 -8.53 10.45 -12.23
C MET A 205 -9.46 9.65 -13.16
N ASP A 206 -9.16 9.55 -14.46
CA ASP A 206 -9.97 8.78 -15.42
C ASP A 206 -9.40 7.36 -15.61
N PRO A 207 -10.12 6.29 -15.17
CA PRO A 207 -9.67 4.91 -15.36
C PRO A 207 -9.53 4.48 -16.83
N ASN A 208 -10.20 5.15 -17.76
CA ASN A 208 -10.09 4.86 -19.19
C ASN A 208 -8.76 5.37 -19.75
N VAL A 209 -8.26 6.50 -19.24
CA VAL A 209 -6.94 7.02 -19.62
C VAL A 209 -5.83 6.16 -19.01
N LEU A 210 -5.93 5.83 -17.71
CA LEU A 210 -4.98 4.96 -17.00
C LEU A 210 -4.74 3.61 -17.69
N ARG A 211 -5.79 3.05 -18.32
CA ARG A 211 -5.77 1.74 -19.00
C ARG A 211 -5.44 1.81 -20.50
N SER A 212 -5.15 2.98 -21.04
CA SER A 212 -4.90 3.15 -22.47
C SER A 212 -3.45 2.92 -22.85
N ASP A 213 -3.21 2.28 -24.00
CA ASP A 213 -1.86 1.97 -24.49
C ASP A 213 -0.99 3.25 -24.57
N VAL A 214 -1.57 4.37 -25.04
CA VAL A 214 -0.88 5.68 -25.11
C VAL A 214 -0.43 6.21 -23.74
N PHE A 215 -1.17 5.91 -22.66
CA PHE A 215 -0.76 6.24 -21.30
C PHE A 215 0.33 5.27 -20.80
N VAL A 216 0.10 3.97 -20.95
CA VAL A 216 0.95 2.90 -20.42
C VAL A 216 2.31 2.85 -21.14
N GLU A 217 2.35 2.88 -22.48
CA GLU A 217 3.58 2.81 -23.26
C GLU A 217 4.51 4.01 -22.99
N PHE A 218 3.96 5.21 -22.89
CA PHE A 218 4.74 6.41 -22.57
C PHE A 218 5.36 6.32 -21.17
N LEU A 219 4.58 5.95 -20.15
CA LEU A 219 5.08 5.83 -18.78
C LEU A 219 6.07 4.67 -18.63
N LYS A 220 5.82 3.53 -19.30
CA LYS A 220 6.74 2.39 -19.40
C LYS A 220 8.08 2.80 -20.01
N LEU A 221 8.08 3.49 -21.16
CA LEU A 221 9.30 3.97 -21.82
C LEU A 221 10.01 5.03 -20.97
N ALA A 222 9.27 5.95 -20.34
CA ALA A 222 9.83 6.96 -19.45
C ALA A 222 10.48 6.32 -18.20
N GLN A 223 9.85 5.32 -17.57
CA GLN A 223 10.42 4.61 -16.42
C GLN A 223 11.70 3.86 -16.82
N LEU A 224 11.69 3.09 -17.90
CA LEU A 224 12.87 2.37 -18.41
C LEU A 224 14.06 3.32 -18.69
N ASN A 225 13.81 4.42 -19.40
CA ASN A 225 14.81 5.44 -19.75
C ASN A 225 15.30 6.27 -18.55
N THR A 226 14.62 6.21 -17.39
CA THR A 226 15.05 6.93 -16.17
C THR A 226 16.09 6.17 -15.36
N PHE A 227 16.13 4.85 -15.53
CA PHE A 227 16.99 3.93 -14.78
C PHE A 227 17.95 3.13 -15.71
N ASP A 228 18.05 3.53 -16.98
CA ASP A 228 18.90 2.91 -18.02
C ASP A 228 18.64 1.40 -18.22
N ILE A 229 17.38 0.95 -18.03
CA ILE A 229 17.00 -0.46 -18.12
C ILE A 229 16.54 -0.79 -19.54
N THR A 230 17.31 -1.65 -20.21
CA THR A 230 16.93 -2.24 -21.49
C THR A 230 15.88 -3.36 -21.32
N PRO A 231 14.86 -3.45 -22.20
CA PRO A 231 13.94 -4.59 -22.26
C PRO A 231 14.67 -5.90 -22.56
N LYS A 232 14.67 -6.83 -21.61
CA LYS A 232 15.31 -8.15 -21.73
C LYS A 232 14.60 -9.18 -20.87
N LYS A 233 14.79 -10.46 -21.18
CA LYS A 233 14.34 -11.56 -20.31
C LYS A 233 15.07 -11.51 -18.96
N ALA A 234 14.32 -11.70 -17.89
CA ALA A 234 14.79 -11.75 -16.51
C ALA A 234 13.93 -12.74 -15.71
N TYR A 235 14.33 -13.00 -14.46
CA TYR A 235 13.49 -13.68 -13.48
C TYR A 235 13.13 -12.72 -12.35
N LEU A 236 11.91 -12.86 -11.84
CA LEU A 236 11.43 -12.14 -10.66
C LEU A 236 10.81 -13.15 -9.69
N ASP A 237 11.13 -13.04 -8.41
CA ASP A 237 10.60 -13.90 -7.36
C ASP A 237 9.43 -13.19 -6.68
N ILE A 238 8.21 -13.71 -6.88
CA ILE A 238 6.96 -13.16 -6.31
C ILE A 238 6.69 -13.87 -4.98
N PHE A 239 6.70 -13.13 -3.89
CA PHE A 239 6.53 -13.69 -2.54
C PHE A 239 5.05 -13.89 -2.20
N LEU A 240 4.75 -15.05 -1.63
CA LEU A 240 3.43 -15.41 -1.10
C LEU A 240 3.26 -14.97 0.36
N PRO A 241 2.04 -14.97 0.91
CA PRO A 241 1.81 -14.64 2.32
C PRO A 241 2.46 -15.59 3.33
N ASN A 242 2.79 -16.83 2.94
CA ASN A 242 3.57 -17.78 3.76
C ASN A 242 5.10 -17.55 3.69
N GLU A 243 5.55 -16.42 3.14
CA GLU A 243 6.96 -16.02 2.94
C GLU A 243 7.76 -16.88 1.93
N GLU A 244 7.17 -17.91 1.33
CA GLU A 244 7.71 -18.60 0.16
C GLU A 244 7.69 -17.70 -1.10
N SER A 245 8.37 -18.11 -2.17
CA SER A 245 8.41 -17.33 -3.42
C SER A 245 8.26 -18.16 -4.69
N ILE A 246 7.56 -17.57 -5.66
CA ILE A 246 7.31 -18.13 -6.98
C ILE A 246 8.19 -17.40 -7.97
N LYS A 247 9.24 -18.07 -8.42
CA LYS A 247 10.10 -17.58 -9.50
C LYS A 247 9.36 -17.60 -10.83
N ILE A 248 9.19 -16.45 -11.48
CA ILE A 248 8.58 -16.30 -12.81
C ILE A 248 9.60 -15.72 -13.80
N GLU A 249 9.51 -16.17 -15.05
CA GLU A 249 10.21 -15.52 -16.17
C GLU A 249 9.39 -14.32 -16.63
N ILE A 250 10.04 -13.17 -16.79
CA ILE A 250 9.44 -11.90 -17.23
C ILE A 250 10.34 -11.20 -18.24
N ILE A 251 9.81 -10.20 -18.92
CA ILE A 251 10.63 -9.14 -19.52
C ILE A 251 10.78 -8.03 -18.47
N THR A 252 11.95 -7.40 -18.38
CA THR A 252 12.19 -6.21 -17.52
C THR A 252 11.25 -5.02 -17.78
N SER A 253 10.46 -5.08 -18.86
CA SER A 253 9.46 -4.10 -19.26
C SER A 253 8.00 -4.56 -19.09
N ASP A 254 7.75 -5.67 -18.40
CA ASP A 254 6.39 -6.13 -18.09
C ASP A 254 5.77 -5.30 -16.97
N THR A 255 4.47 -4.99 -17.11
CA THR A 255 3.69 -4.19 -16.15
C THR A 255 3.24 -5.01 -14.94
N ALA A 256 2.83 -4.35 -13.85
CA ALA A 256 2.34 -5.01 -12.64
C ALA A 256 1.11 -5.89 -12.92
N GLU A 257 0.20 -5.43 -13.79
CA GLU A 257 -0.91 -6.25 -14.31
C GLU A 257 -0.40 -7.52 -15.01
N ARG A 258 0.59 -7.39 -15.91
CA ARG A 258 1.12 -8.53 -16.67
C ARG A 258 1.88 -9.52 -15.80
N VAL A 259 2.67 -9.02 -14.84
CA VAL A 259 3.39 -9.82 -13.85
C VAL A 259 2.41 -10.55 -12.93
N LEU A 260 1.29 -9.91 -12.57
CA LEU A 260 0.20 -10.54 -11.82
C LEU A 260 -0.47 -11.66 -12.62
N GLU A 261 -0.85 -11.43 -13.89
CA GLU A 261 -1.41 -12.49 -14.76
C GLU A 261 -0.51 -13.73 -14.81
N VAL A 262 0.81 -13.54 -14.99
CA VAL A 262 1.79 -14.65 -15.09
C VAL A 262 1.97 -15.38 -13.76
N ALA A 263 2.04 -14.65 -12.64
CA ALA A 263 2.12 -15.25 -11.31
C ALA A 263 0.85 -16.05 -10.97
N SER A 264 -0.32 -15.46 -11.19
CA SER A 264 -1.63 -16.06 -10.95
C SER A 264 -1.89 -17.30 -11.80
N HIS A 265 -1.51 -17.29 -13.08
CA HIS A 265 -1.55 -18.49 -13.93
C HIS A 265 -0.65 -19.60 -13.37
N LYS A 266 0.54 -19.27 -12.85
CA LYS A 266 1.48 -20.27 -12.31
C LYS A 266 1.00 -20.94 -11.01
N ILE A 267 0.12 -20.30 -10.24
CA ILE A 267 -0.52 -20.88 -9.04
C ILE A 267 -1.94 -21.41 -9.29
N GLY A 268 -2.44 -21.37 -10.53
CA GLY A 268 -3.79 -21.85 -10.85
C GLY A 268 -4.94 -20.96 -10.35
N LEU A 269 -4.69 -19.67 -10.11
CA LEU A 269 -5.74 -18.71 -9.75
C LEU A 269 -6.59 -18.37 -10.99
N CYS A 270 -7.92 -18.44 -10.85
CA CYS A 270 -8.87 -18.12 -11.92
C CYS A 270 -8.75 -16.66 -12.38
N ARG A 271 -8.91 -16.41 -13.68
CA ARG A 271 -8.70 -15.07 -14.28
C ARG A 271 -9.72 -14.04 -13.76
N GLU A 272 -10.91 -14.51 -13.48
CA GLU A 272 -12.04 -13.77 -12.91
C GLU A 272 -11.71 -13.20 -11.51
N LEU A 273 -10.78 -13.84 -10.79
CA LEU A 273 -10.39 -13.44 -9.43
C LEU A 273 -9.17 -12.52 -9.38
N LEU A 274 -8.51 -12.20 -10.51
CA LEU A 274 -7.32 -11.34 -10.55
C LEU A 274 -7.53 -9.99 -9.85
N GLY A 275 -8.70 -9.36 -10.05
CA GLY A 275 -9.02 -8.03 -9.49
C GLY A 275 -9.19 -7.98 -7.96
N TYR A 276 -9.16 -9.14 -7.29
CA TYR A 276 -9.16 -9.25 -5.83
C TYR A 276 -7.76 -9.37 -5.22
N PHE A 277 -6.71 -9.41 -6.05
CA PHE A 277 -5.31 -9.48 -5.62
C PHE A 277 -4.51 -8.31 -6.16
N GLY A 278 -3.34 -8.07 -5.58
CA GLY A 278 -2.41 -7.04 -6.03
C GLY A 278 -0.96 -7.42 -5.77
N LEU A 279 -0.06 -6.79 -6.52
CA LEU A 279 1.37 -6.83 -6.23
C LEU A 279 1.75 -5.65 -5.34
N PHE A 280 2.57 -5.92 -4.34
CA PHE A 280 3.00 -4.96 -3.34
C PHE A 280 4.51 -4.95 -3.22
N LEU A 281 5.09 -3.78 -2.96
CA LEU A 281 6.44 -3.70 -2.41
C LEU A 281 6.34 -3.99 -0.90
N ILE A 282 7.02 -5.05 -0.45
CA ILE A 282 6.98 -5.53 0.94
C ILE A 282 8.42 -5.54 1.47
N ARG A 283 8.62 -4.90 2.63
CA ARG A 283 9.87 -4.94 3.40
C ARG A 283 9.77 -6.04 4.44
N PHE A 284 10.82 -6.86 4.51
CA PHE A 284 11.03 -7.80 5.61
C PHE A 284 12.12 -7.23 6.53
N GLY A 285 11.69 -6.78 7.71
CA GLY A 285 12.58 -6.20 8.72
C GLY A 285 13.43 -7.26 9.43
N LYS A 286 14.35 -6.78 10.28
CA LYS A 286 14.96 -7.60 11.32
C LYS A 286 13.85 -8.15 12.24
N GLU A 287 14.11 -9.30 12.87
CA GLU A 287 13.14 -9.99 13.74
C GLU A 287 11.83 -10.43 13.03
N GLY A 288 11.83 -10.52 11.69
CA GLY A 288 10.70 -11.05 10.92
C GLY A 288 9.49 -10.11 10.81
N LYS A 289 9.66 -8.82 11.16
CA LYS A 289 8.61 -7.80 11.05
C LYS A 289 8.24 -7.55 9.58
N LEU A 290 6.98 -7.79 9.24
CA LEU A 290 6.40 -7.46 7.94
C LEU A 290 6.04 -5.98 7.87
N SER A 291 6.38 -5.31 6.76
CA SER A 291 5.86 -3.97 6.43
C SER A 291 5.51 -3.88 4.94
N VAL A 292 4.25 -3.55 4.64
CA VAL A 292 3.83 -3.26 3.26
C VAL A 292 4.20 -1.81 2.96
N VAL A 293 5.07 -1.59 1.96
CA VAL A 293 5.58 -0.27 1.59
C VAL A 293 4.58 0.46 0.70
N LYS A 294 4.06 -0.23 -0.34
CA LYS A 294 3.21 0.33 -1.40
C LYS A 294 2.47 -0.77 -2.17
N LYS A 295 1.22 -0.52 -2.62
CA LYS A 295 0.58 -1.30 -3.71
C LYS A 295 1.13 -0.78 -5.04
N LEU A 296 1.64 -1.66 -5.90
CA LEU A 296 2.06 -1.28 -7.24
C LEU A 296 0.82 -0.92 -8.08
N ALA A 297 0.85 0.23 -8.76
CA ALA A 297 -0.16 0.57 -9.75
C ALA A 297 0.00 -0.31 -10.99
N ASP A 298 -1.10 -0.59 -11.67
CA ASP A 298 -1.21 -1.68 -12.64
C ASP A 298 -0.25 -1.50 -13.85
N PHE A 299 0.11 -0.25 -14.16
CA PHE A 299 1.06 0.15 -15.21
C PHE A 299 2.53 0.27 -14.78
N GLU A 300 2.87 0.15 -13.48
CA GLU A 300 4.26 0.16 -13.02
C GLU A 300 5.01 -1.07 -13.53
N LEU A 301 6.33 -0.96 -13.71
CA LEU A 301 7.19 -2.09 -14.06
C LEU A 301 7.80 -2.70 -12.79
N PRO A 302 7.34 -3.87 -12.28
CA PRO A 302 7.73 -4.34 -10.94
C PRO A 302 9.23 -4.62 -10.80
N TYR A 303 9.88 -5.06 -11.88
CA TYR A 303 11.34 -5.22 -11.93
C TYR A 303 12.07 -3.88 -11.69
N VAL A 304 11.57 -2.80 -12.30
CA VAL A 304 12.15 -1.47 -12.15
C VAL A 304 11.82 -0.88 -10.78
N SER A 305 10.54 -0.86 -10.38
CA SER A 305 10.11 -0.31 -9.08
C SER A 305 10.72 -1.07 -7.88
N LEU A 306 11.15 -2.34 -8.05
CA LEU A 306 11.97 -3.06 -7.07
C LEU A 306 13.44 -2.61 -7.12
N GLY A 307 14.06 -2.60 -8.30
CA GLY A 307 15.49 -2.26 -8.46
C GLY A 307 15.83 -0.79 -8.19
N SER A 308 14.87 0.13 -8.36
CA SER A 308 14.99 1.56 -8.03
C SER A 308 14.56 1.88 -6.60
N SER A 309 14.26 0.88 -5.78
CA SER A 309 13.78 1.10 -4.41
C SER A 309 14.94 1.34 -3.46
N GLU A 310 14.97 2.51 -2.83
CA GLU A 310 15.88 2.82 -1.70
C GLU A 310 15.53 2.04 -0.41
N VAL A 311 14.58 1.10 -0.48
CA VAL A 311 14.15 0.28 0.65
C VAL A 311 15.00 -0.99 0.73
N GLU A 312 15.89 -1.03 1.72
CA GLU A 312 16.56 -2.26 2.14
C GLU A 312 15.56 -3.41 2.36
N ASN A 313 15.94 -4.62 1.93
CA ASN A 313 15.15 -5.85 2.06
C ASN A 313 13.71 -5.75 1.49
N CYS A 314 13.51 -4.95 0.45
CA CYS A 314 12.27 -4.93 -0.31
C CYS A 314 12.15 -6.17 -1.21
N LYS A 315 10.91 -6.64 -1.41
CA LYS A 315 10.51 -7.76 -2.28
C LYS A 315 9.18 -7.41 -2.96
N VAL A 316 8.89 -8.02 -4.11
CA VAL A 316 7.54 -7.97 -4.70
C VAL A 316 6.73 -9.13 -4.10
N GLY A 317 5.60 -8.83 -3.48
CA GLY A 317 4.71 -9.83 -2.87
C GLY A 317 3.27 -9.75 -3.38
N LEU A 318 2.62 -10.92 -3.44
CA LEU A 318 1.21 -11.08 -3.76
C LEU A 318 0.38 -11.04 -2.46
N ARG A 319 -0.64 -10.17 -2.39
CA ARG A 319 -1.63 -10.15 -1.30
C ARG A 319 -3.05 -9.95 -1.85
N LYS A 320 -4.06 -10.25 -1.03
CA LYS A 320 -5.44 -9.82 -1.26
C LYS A 320 -5.48 -8.28 -1.28
N TRP A 321 -6.14 -7.72 -2.29
CA TRP A 321 -6.39 -6.28 -2.42
C TRP A 321 -7.89 -6.02 -2.44
N TYR A 322 -8.52 -6.26 -1.29
CA TYR A 322 -9.83 -5.75 -0.93
C TYR A 322 -9.96 -5.69 0.60
N MET A 323 -10.74 -4.72 1.09
CA MET A 323 -10.83 -4.34 2.50
C MET A 323 -12.09 -4.85 3.21
N ASP A 324 -13.04 -5.38 2.45
CA ASP A 324 -14.31 -5.94 2.92
C ASP A 324 -14.28 -7.47 3.12
N PRO A 325 -14.44 -7.99 4.36
CA PRO A 325 -14.48 -9.43 4.64
C PRO A 325 -15.73 -10.17 4.13
N SER A 326 -16.69 -9.51 3.47
CA SER A 326 -17.81 -10.23 2.82
C SER A 326 -17.47 -10.73 1.42
N LEU A 327 -16.41 -10.21 0.79
CA LEU A 327 -15.94 -10.68 -0.51
C LEU A 327 -15.23 -12.05 -0.45
N ASP A 328 -14.73 -12.47 0.73
CA ASP A 328 -14.00 -13.75 0.88
C ASP A 328 -14.82 -14.96 0.40
N SER A 329 -16.15 -14.95 0.60
CA SER A 329 -17.03 -16.03 0.12
C SER A 329 -17.13 -16.13 -1.41
N THR A 330 -16.72 -15.09 -2.15
CA THR A 330 -16.63 -15.12 -3.62
C THR A 330 -15.33 -15.78 -4.09
N LEU A 331 -14.32 -15.88 -3.21
CA LEU A 331 -13.02 -16.47 -3.50
C LEU A 331 -12.91 -17.92 -3.01
N MET A 332 -13.62 -18.28 -1.94
CA MET A 332 -13.54 -19.61 -1.28
C MET A 332 -13.78 -20.81 -2.21
N ASP A 333 -14.57 -20.68 -3.26
CA ASP A 333 -14.83 -21.74 -4.24
C ASP A 333 -13.61 -22.05 -5.14
N CYS A 334 -12.66 -21.12 -5.28
CA CYS A 334 -11.43 -21.32 -6.04
C CYS A 334 -10.31 -21.79 -5.10
N ARG A 335 -9.85 -23.04 -5.25
CA ARG A 335 -8.82 -23.62 -4.37
C ARG A 335 -7.59 -22.74 -4.19
N ALA A 336 -7.00 -22.23 -5.29
CA ALA A 336 -5.83 -21.35 -5.22
C ALA A 336 -6.10 -20.03 -4.49
N ALA A 337 -7.32 -19.49 -4.58
CA ALA A 337 -7.71 -18.30 -3.83
C ALA A 337 -7.97 -18.61 -2.35
N LEU A 338 -8.57 -19.76 -2.03
CA LEU A 338 -8.74 -20.27 -0.66
C LEU A 338 -7.38 -20.45 0.03
N ASP A 339 -6.41 -21.12 -0.63
CA ASP A 339 -5.04 -21.28 -0.12
C ASP A 339 -4.37 -19.92 0.12
N LEU A 340 -4.48 -18.96 -0.81
CA LEU A 340 -3.94 -17.59 -0.65
C LEU A 340 -4.55 -16.84 0.54
N LEU A 341 -5.88 -16.90 0.70
CA LEU A 341 -6.57 -16.26 1.82
C LEU A 341 -6.21 -16.92 3.15
N TYR A 342 -6.10 -18.24 3.18
CA TYR A 342 -5.70 -19.02 4.37
C TYR A 342 -4.27 -18.67 4.81
N MET A 343 -3.31 -18.68 3.87
CA MET A 343 -1.93 -18.27 4.14
C MET A 343 -1.84 -16.83 4.64
N GLN A 344 -2.61 -15.89 4.05
CA GLN A 344 -2.60 -14.50 4.52
C GLN A 344 -3.25 -14.36 5.89
N ALA A 345 -4.36 -15.05 6.15
CA ALA A 345 -5.03 -15.03 7.45
C ALA A 345 -4.13 -15.57 8.58
N ILE A 346 -3.32 -16.60 8.31
CA ILE A 346 -2.30 -17.09 9.26
C ILE A 346 -1.25 -16.00 9.50
N GLN A 347 -0.63 -15.45 8.46
CA GLN A 347 0.38 -14.40 8.60
C GLN A 347 -0.16 -13.17 9.35
N ASP A 348 -1.35 -12.68 9.00
CA ASP A 348 -1.95 -11.51 9.63
C ASP A 348 -2.27 -11.76 11.12
N ILE A 349 -2.50 -13.01 11.56
CA ILE A 349 -2.63 -13.40 12.98
C ILE A 349 -1.26 -13.55 13.67
N GLU A 350 -0.25 -14.10 12.98
CA GLU A 350 1.10 -14.29 13.51
C GLU A 350 1.87 -12.97 13.70
N LYS A 351 1.64 -11.98 12.83
CA LYS A 351 2.20 -10.62 12.96
C LYS A 351 1.33 -9.69 13.83
N GLU A 352 0.30 -10.22 14.50
CA GLU A 352 -0.66 -9.53 15.39
C GLU A 352 -1.49 -8.39 14.74
N TRP A 353 -1.67 -8.42 13.41
CA TRP A 353 -2.55 -7.47 12.71
C TRP A 353 -4.01 -7.81 12.99
N ALA A 354 -4.36 -9.09 12.83
CA ALA A 354 -5.62 -9.68 13.27
C ALA A 354 -5.48 -10.22 14.71
N LYS A 355 -6.44 -9.89 15.57
CA LYS A 355 -6.33 -10.04 17.03
C LYS A 355 -7.39 -11.01 17.58
N PRO A 356 -7.18 -12.34 17.49
CA PRO A 356 -8.15 -13.33 17.97
C PRO A 356 -8.17 -13.38 19.49
N THR A 357 -9.37 -13.50 20.07
CA THR A 357 -9.53 -13.86 21.48
C THR A 357 -8.93 -15.24 21.76
N GLN A 358 -8.56 -15.54 23.01
CA GLN A 358 -7.96 -16.83 23.37
C GLN A 358 -8.83 -18.03 22.97
N ALA A 359 -10.16 -17.90 23.04
CA ALA A 359 -11.11 -18.93 22.61
C ALA A 359 -11.22 -19.06 21.07
N GLN A 360 -11.05 -17.97 20.31
CA GLN A 360 -10.93 -18.04 18.85
C GLN A 360 -9.60 -18.67 18.46
N ARG A 361 -8.48 -18.25 19.08
CA ARG A 361 -7.13 -18.80 18.82
C ARG A 361 -7.08 -20.32 18.99
N GLN A 362 -7.63 -20.86 20.09
CA GLN A 362 -7.72 -22.31 20.32
C GLN A 362 -8.53 -23.07 19.24
N LYS A 363 -9.61 -22.48 18.72
CA LYS A 363 -10.41 -23.07 17.62
C LYS A 363 -9.68 -22.99 16.28
N LEU A 364 -9.03 -21.86 16.00
CA LEU A 364 -8.22 -21.65 14.79
C LEU A 364 -7.05 -22.65 14.73
N GLU A 365 -6.35 -22.85 15.85
CA GLU A 365 -5.32 -23.88 16.01
C GLU A 365 -5.86 -25.32 15.84
N ALA A 366 -7.12 -25.57 16.16
CA ALA A 366 -7.76 -26.86 15.93
C ALA A 366 -8.05 -27.06 14.43
N PHE A 367 -8.65 -26.06 13.76
CA PHE A 367 -8.89 -26.13 12.32
C PHE A 367 -7.60 -26.23 11.50
N GLN A 368 -6.49 -25.62 11.94
CA GLN A 368 -5.17 -25.84 11.33
C GLN A 368 -4.71 -27.30 11.42
N LYS A 369 -4.92 -27.95 12.58
CA LYS A 369 -4.56 -29.37 12.80
C LYS A 369 -5.49 -30.34 12.03
N GLU A 370 -6.69 -29.88 11.67
CA GLU A 370 -7.66 -30.60 10.83
C GLU A 370 -7.51 -30.30 9.32
N ASP A 371 -6.55 -29.46 8.90
CA ASP A 371 -6.42 -28.87 7.54
C ASP A 371 -7.73 -28.24 7.01
N ASN A 372 -8.57 -27.72 7.92
CA ASN A 372 -9.90 -27.22 7.60
C ASN A 372 -9.89 -25.73 7.25
N GLN A 373 -9.24 -25.40 6.13
CA GLN A 373 -9.06 -24.02 5.65
C GLN A 373 -10.36 -23.20 5.59
N THR A 374 -11.46 -23.81 5.13
CA THR A 374 -12.76 -23.13 5.01
C THR A 374 -13.30 -22.70 6.38
N LYS A 375 -13.38 -23.63 7.37
CA LYS A 375 -13.84 -23.27 8.73
C LYS A 375 -12.87 -22.32 9.44
N PHE A 376 -11.57 -22.44 9.17
CA PHE A 376 -10.58 -21.48 9.66
C PHE A 376 -10.90 -20.07 9.16
N LEU A 377 -11.16 -19.90 7.87
CA LEU A 377 -11.49 -18.60 7.27
C LEU A 377 -12.89 -18.09 7.65
N GLU A 378 -13.88 -18.97 7.81
CA GLU A 378 -15.19 -18.62 8.37
C GLU A 378 -15.05 -18.00 9.77
N LEU A 379 -14.28 -18.65 10.66
CA LEU A 379 -14.01 -18.14 12.01
C LEU A 379 -13.08 -16.92 12.00
N ALA A 380 -12.11 -16.85 11.09
CA ALA A 380 -11.21 -15.71 10.97
C ALA A 380 -11.97 -14.42 10.64
N ARG A 381 -13.08 -14.49 9.89
CA ARG A 381 -13.95 -13.33 9.61
C ARG A 381 -14.67 -12.76 10.84
N GLU A 382 -14.66 -13.48 11.97
CA GLU A 382 -15.12 -13.00 13.29
C GLU A 382 -13.99 -12.42 14.16
N VAL A 383 -12.73 -12.43 13.70
CA VAL A 383 -11.57 -11.95 14.46
C VAL A 383 -11.42 -10.43 14.32
N GLN A 384 -11.10 -9.75 15.43
CA GLN A 384 -10.86 -8.31 15.44
C GLN A 384 -9.75 -7.94 14.44
N HIS A 385 -10.02 -6.93 13.61
CA HIS A 385 -9.15 -6.43 12.54
C HIS A 385 -8.80 -7.47 11.45
N TYR A 386 -9.57 -8.55 11.30
CA TYR A 386 -9.39 -9.47 10.18
C TYR A 386 -9.55 -8.76 8.83
N GLY A 387 -8.56 -8.93 7.94
CA GLY A 387 -8.54 -8.27 6.63
C GLY A 387 -8.15 -6.78 6.66
N TYR A 388 -7.72 -6.24 7.80
CA TYR A 388 -7.21 -4.88 7.89
C TYR A 388 -5.72 -4.86 7.52
N LEU A 389 -5.28 -3.83 6.80
CA LEU A 389 -3.86 -3.57 6.55
C LEU A 389 -3.31 -2.71 7.70
N GLN A 390 -2.30 -3.21 8.41
CA GLN A 390 -1.62 -2.44 9.47
C GLN A 390 -0.40 -1.68 8.90
N LEU A 391 -0.23 -0.44 9.32
CA LEU A 391 0.93 0.40 8.98
C LEU A 391 2.09 0.20 9.97
N ASP A 392 3.28 0.65 9.60
CA ASP A 392 4.37 0.81 10.56
C ASP A 392 4.00 1.85 11.64
N PRO A 393 4.47 1.71 12.89
CA PRO A 393 4.29 2.70 13.94
C PRO A 393 4.75 4.09 13.49
N CYS A 394 3.90 5.08 13.75
CA CYS A 394 4.06 6.46 13.31
C CYS A 394 3.67 7.43 14.44
N THR A 395 3.47 8.71 14.12
CA THR A 395 2.92 9.69 15.08
C THR A 395 1.70 10.42 14.51
N CYS A 396 0.94 11.08 15.37
CA CYS A 396 -0.21 11.91 15.00
C CYS A 396 -0.30 13.19 15.85
N ASP A 397 -1.26 14.05 15.52
CA ASP A 397 -1.57 15.28 16.26
C ASP A 397 -2.66 15.12 17.34
N TYR A 398 -3.29 13.93 17.42
CA TYR A 398 -4.43 13.64 18.28
C TYR A 398 -4.12 12.57 19.35
N PRO A 399 -4.68 12.67 20.57
CA PRO A 399 -5.35 13.85 21.10
C PRO A 399 -4.35 14.97 21.48
N GLU A 400 -3.05 14.63 21.54
CA GLU A 400 -1.95 15.57 21.78
C GLU A 400 -0.88 15.48 20.67
N PRO A 401 -0.27 16.61 20.25
CA PRO A 401 0.78 16.63 19.22
C PRO A 401 2.00 15.76 19.56
N GLY A 402 2.32 14.83 18.65
CA GLY A 402 3.46 13.93 18.79
C GLY A 402 3.13 12.60 19.46
N SER A 403 1.86 12.33 19.77
CA SER A 403 1.40 11.02 20.22
C SER A 403 1.82 9.92 19.23
N GLY A 404 2.30 8.79 19.75
CA GLY A 404 2.62 7.62 18.93
C GLY A 404 1.34 6.94 18.45
N ALA A 405 1.35 6.32 17.27
CA ALA A 405 0.17 5.64 16.73
C ALA A 405 0.54 4.37 15.95
N VAL A 406 -0.32 3.36 16.06
CA VAL A 406 -0.36 2.18 15.19
C VAL A 406 -1.73 2.12 14.53
N LEU A 407 -1.76 2.16 13.20
CA LEU A 407 -3.00 2.25 12.42
C LEU A 407 -3.29 0.94 11.70
N SER A 408 -4.51 0.44 11.87
CA SER A 408 -5.09 -0.68 11.11
C SER A 408 -6.24 -0.16 10.26
N VAL A 409 -6.24 -0.46 8.95
CA VAL A 409 -7.19 0.10 7.98
C VAL A 409 -7.95 -1.03 7.28
N GLY A 410 -9.28 -1.05 7.37
CA GLY A 410 -10.11 -2.09 6.77
C GLY A 410 -11.60 -1.88 7.06
N ASN A 411 -12.48 -2.69 6.46
CA ASN A 411 -13.90 -2.78 6.82
C ASN A 411 -14.70 -1.44 6.87
N ASN A 412 -14.28 -0.42 6.12
CA ASN A 412 -14.81 0.96 6.13
C ASN A 412 -14.45 1.80 7.37
N GLU A 413 -13.34 1.52 8.05
CA GLU A 413 -12.84 2.30 9.17
C GLU A 413 -11.30 2.38 9.23
N ILE A 414 -10.81 3.33 10.03
CA ILE A 414 -9.41 3.45 10.45
C ILE A 414 -9.39 3.24 11.96
N SER A 415 -8.77 2.17 12.44
CA SER A 415 -8.56 1.90 13.86
C SER A 415 -7.15 2.34 14.26
N CYS A 416 -7.07 3.37 15.10
CA CYS A 416 -5.83 3.94 15.60
C CYS A 416 -5.63 3.55 17.06
N CYS A 417 -4.62 2.73 17.36
CA CYS A 417 -4.13 2.55 18.71
C CYS A 417 -3.11 3.66 18.99
N ILE A 418 -3.44 4.59 19.89
CA ILE A 418 -2.65 5.80 20.16
C ILE A 418 -1.95 5.64 21.51
N THR A 419 -0.63 5.89 21.54
CA THR A 419 0.19 5.91 22.76
C THR A 419 0.56 7.36 23.09
N LEU A 420 0.08 7.83 24.24
CA LEU A 420 0.35 9.17 24.75
C LEU A 420 1.80 9.29 25.27
N PRO A 421 2.36 10.50 25.39
CA PRO A 421 3.70 10.72 25.93
C PRO A 421 3.92 10.20 27.36
N ASP A 422 2.84 10.03 28.15
CA ASP A 422 2.85 9.43 29.49
C ASP A 422 2.72 7.89 29.50
N SER A 423 2.78 7.27 28.32
CA SER A 423 2.60 5.83 28.07
C SER A 423 1.17 5.27 28.29
N GLN A 424 0.16 6.12 28.51
CA GLN A 424 -1.24 5.66 28.39
C GLN A 424 -1.57 5.29 26.93
N THR A 425 -2.48 4.32 26.75
CA THR A 425 -2.94 3.88 25.42
C THR A 425 -4.45 4.04 25.27
N GLN A 426 -4.87 4.51 24.09
CA GLN A 426 -6.26 4.74 23.73
C GLN A 426 -6.52 4.25 22.30
N ASP A 427 -7.53 3.39 22.13
CA ASP A 427 -8.02 3.02 20.81
C ASP A 427 -9.07 4.03 20.31
N VAL A 428 -8.95 4.47 19.06
CA VAL A 428 -9.82 5.48 18.42
C VAL A 428 -10.20 4.98 17.02
N ILE A 429 -11.51 4.95 16.70
CA ILE A 429 -12.02 4.39 15.45
C ILE A 429 -12.68 5.49 14.60
N PHE A 430 -12.07 5.79 13.45
CA PHE A 430 -12.59 6.75 12.47
C PHE A 430 -13.39 6.02 11.39
N GLN A 431 -14.72 6.19 11.42
CA GLN A 431 -15.61 5.62 10.41
C GLN A 431 -15.47 6.37 9.07
N ILE A 432 -15.19 5.67 7.96
CA ILE A 432 -14.98 6.28 6.64
C ILE A 432 -16.23 7.02 6.14
N SER A 433 -17.43 6.66 6.62
CA SER A 433 -18.67 7.41 6.38
C SER A 433 -18.69 8.85 6.93
N ARG A 434 -17.80 9.16 7.87
CA ARG A 434 -17.62 10.50 8.48
C ARG A 434 -16.37 11.24 7.97
N VAL A 435 -15.54 10.60 7.14
CA VAL A 435 -14.41 11.25 6.46
C VAL A 435 -14.92 11.95 5.20
N LYS A 436 -14.68 13.26 5.11
CA LYS A 436 -15.18 14.10 4.00
C LYS A 436 -14.16 14.30 2.89
N CYS A 437 -12.87 14.37 3.24
CA CYS A 437 -11.74 14.40 2.32
C CYS A 437 -10.44 14.13 3.10
N TRP A 438 -9.40 13.79 2.36
CA TRP A 438 -8.02 13.72 2.87
C TRP A 438 -7.04 14.28 1.85
N GLN A 439 -5.83 14.56 2.30
CA GLN A 439 -4.70 15.03 1.49
C GLN A 439 -3.41 14.39 2.03
N VAL A 440 -2.52 13.97 1.13
CA VAL A 440 -1.13 13.64 1.47
C VAL A 440 -0.27 14.87 1.20
N THR A 441 0.66 15.18 2.10
CA THR A 441 1.54 16.34 1.97
C THR A 441 3.01 15.99 2.29
N PHE A 442 3.94 16.64 1.61
CA PHE A 442 5.38 16.49 1.82
C PHE A 442 5.89 17.54 2.82
N LEU A 443 6.18 17.13 4.05
CA LEU A 443 6.64 18.02 5.12
C LEU A 443 8.06 18.58 4.86
N GLY A 444 8.84 17.92 3.99
CA GLY A 444 10.15 18.39 3.53
C GLY A 444 10.14 19.75 2.82
N THR A 445 8.99 20.25 2.40
CA THR A 445 8.84 21.56 1.71
C THR A 445 9.01 22.78 2.64
N LEU A 446 9.34 22.58 3.92
CA LEU A 446 9.37 23.65 4.94
C LEU A 446 10.69 23.88 5.68
N LEU A 447 11.68 22.96 5.65
CA LEU A 447 12.81 23.00 6.60
C LEU A 447 14.23 22.68 6.08
N ASP A 448 14.42 21.99 4.95
CA ASP A 448 15.75 21.71 4.38
C ASP A 448 15.93 22.46 3.04
N MET A 449 16.78 23.49 3.00
CA MET A 449 17.15 24.19 1.74
C MET A 449 18.55 23.83 1.21
N ASP A 450 19.46 23.38 2.08
CA ASP A 450 20.89 23.22 1.77
C ASP A 450 21.36 21.77 1.86
N GLY A 451 20.72 20.86 1.11
CA GLY A 451 21.10 19.45 1.08
C GLY A 451 20.86 18.76 -0.27
N PRO A 452 21.66 17.73 -0.63
CA PRO A 452 21.40 16.90 -1.80
C PRO A 452 20.05 16.19 -1.64
N GLN A 453 19.27 16.09 -2.72
CA GLN A 453 17.84 15.72 -2.71
C GLN A 453 17.51 14.49 -1.83
N ARG A 454 17.18 14.72 -0.55
CA ARG A 454 16.62 13.71 0.35
C ARG A 454 15.26 13.31 -0.18
N THR A 455 15.00 12.02 -0.32
CA THR A 455 13.76 11.54 -0.93
C THR A 455 12.52 12.00 -0.18
N LEU A 456 11.54 12.48 -0.96
CA LEU A 456 10.22 12.92 -0.52
C LEU A 456 9.47 11.90 0.36
N ASN A 457 9.78 10.60 0.23
CA ASN A 457 9.23 9.51 1.04
C ASN A 457 9.52 9.57 2.56
N GLN A 458 10.49 10.36 3.02
CA GLN A 458 10.95 10.28 4.41
C GLN A 458 10.09 11.11 5.38
N ASN A 459 9.58 12.26 4.92
CA ASN A 459 8.83 13.23 5.73
C ASN A 459 7.45 13.47 5.12
N LEU A 460 6.54 12.52 5.35
CA LEU A 460 5.18 12.49 4.81
C LEU A 460 4.12 12.64 5.90
N GLU A 461 3.07 13.39 5.59
CA GLU A 461 1.84 13.47 6.39
C GLU A 461 0.62 13.06 5.55
N LEU A 462 -0.39 12.46 6.17
CA LEU A 462 -1.75 12.42 5.65
C LEU A 462 -2.66 13.16 6.62
N ARG A 463 -3.37 14.17 6.13
CA ARG A 463 -4.40 14.90 6.89
C ARG A 463 -5.79 14.58 6.36
N PHE A 464 -6.75 14.36 7.24
CA PHE A 464 -8.13 14.06 6.88
C PHE A 464 -9.14 14.89 7.67
N GLN A 465 -10.24 15.28 7.03
CA GLN A 465 -11.32 16.03 7.63
C GLN A 465 -12.45 15.07 8.05
N TYR A 466 -12.70 15.00 9.36
CA TYR A 466 -13.64 14.06 9.99
C TYR A 466 -14.81 14.81 10.65
N SER A 467 -15.98 14.17 10.68
CA SER A 467 -17.17 14.71 11.37
C SER A 467 -17.32 14.16 12.78
N GLU A 468 -17.24 15.06 13.75
CA GLU A 468 -17.41 14.77 15.17
C GLU A 468 -18.32 15.85 15.77
N ASP A 469 -19.38 15.42 16.46
CA ASP A 469 -20.42 16.26 17.09
C ASP A 469 -20.95 17.41 16.21
N SER A 470 -21.18 17.09 14.93
CA SER A 470 -21.61 18.02 13.85
C SER A 470 -20.58 19.09 13.44
N CYS A 471 -19.40 19.09 14.05
CA CYS A 471 -18.25 19.89 13.66
C CYS A 471 -17.36 19.13 12.66
N TRP A 472 -16.52 19.88 11.94
CA TRP A 472 -15.52 19.35 11.02
C TRP A 472 -14.12 19.64 11.56
N GLN A 473 -13.44 18.60 12.04
CA GLN A 473 -12.07 18.70 12.57
C GLN A 473 -11.07 18.11 11.57
N TRP A 474 -9.81 18.53 11.67
CA TRP A 474 -8.70 17.94 10.92
C TRP A 474 -7.87 17.08 11.87
N PHE A 475 -7.46 15.92 11.38
CA PHE A 475 -6.56 14.99 12.04
C PHE A 475 -5.36 14.75 11.12
N VAL A 476 -4.14 14.74 11.66
CA VAL A 476 -2.88 14.61 10.90
C VAL A 476 -2.09 13.40 11.40
N ILE A 477 -1.74 12.52 10.46
CA ILE A 477 -0.93 11.31 10.69
C ILE A 477 0.41 11.49 9.96
N TYR A 478 1.51 11.51 10.71
CA TYR A 478 2.86 11.65 10.18
C TYR A 478 3.45 10.26 9.93
N THR A 479 3.33 9.76 8.69
CA THR A 479 3.74 8.39 8.33
C THR A 479 4.35 8.29 6.93
N LYS A 480 5.43 7.51 6.81
CA LYS A 480 6.10 7.19 5.53
C LYS A 480 5.21 6.39 4.57
N GLN A 481 4.10 5.85 5.06
CA GLN A 481 3.11 5.11 4.27
C GLN A 481 1.87 5.96 3.92
N ALA A 482 1.95 7.30 3.96
CA ALA A 482 0.81 8.19 3.71
C ALA A 482 0.08 7.91 2.37
N PHE A 483 0.81 7.54 1.32
CA PHE A 483 0.21 7.15 0.03
C PHE A 483 -0.44 5.75 0.06
N LEU A 484 0.10 4.80 0.83
CA LEU A 484 -0.53 3.49 1.04
C LEU A 484 -1.83 3.64 1.83
N LEU A 485 -1.83 4.45 2.90
CA LEU A 485 -3.03 4.83 3.65
C LEU A 485 -4.06 5.46 2.71
N SER A 486 -3.68 6.49 1.95
CA SER A 486 -4.53 7.14 0.94
C SER A 486 -5.13 6.13 -0.05
N SER A 487 -4.36 5.12 -0.47
CA SER A 487 -4.83 4.07 -1.37
C SER A 487 -5.81 3.11 -0.70
N CYS A 488 -5.63 2.79 0.59
CA CYS A 488 -6.62 2.01 1.36
C CYS A 488 -7.94 2.79 1.54
N LEU A 489 -7.88 4.12 1.74
CA LEU A 489 -9.07 4.98 1.79
C LEU A 489 -9.84 4.99 0.46
N LYS A 490 -9.13 5.19 -0.68
CA LYS A 490 -9.69 5.07 -2.03
C LYS A 490 -10.37 3.71 -2.23
N LYS A 491 -9.67 2.63 -1.84
CA LYS A 491 -10.12 1.25 -2.04
C LYS A 491 -11.43 0.96 -1.30
N MET A 492 -11.52 1.24 0.01
CA MET A 492 -12.76 1.09 0.78
C MET A 492 -13.93 1.88 0.18
N ILE A 493 -13.68 3.12 -0.27
CA ILE A 493 -14.71 3.94 -0.92
C ILE A 493 -15.15 3.31 -2.25
N SER A 494 -14.23 2.78 -3.06
CA SER A 494 -14.56 2.11 -4.32
C SER A 494 -15.41 0.85 -4.11
N GLU A 495 -15.05 0.01 -3.14
CA GLU A 495 -15.82 -1.20 -2.77
C GLU A 495 -17.23 -0.83 -2.29
N LYS A 496 -17.34 0.21 -1.47
CA LYS A 496 -18.63 0.72 -0.98
C LYS A 496 -19.51 1.26 -2.11
N MET A 497 -18.94 1.96 -3.09
CA MET A 497 -19.68 2.44 -4.27
C MET A 497 -20.15 1.28 -5.16
N VAL A 498 -19.31 0.27 -5.40
CA VAL A 498 -19.71 -0.95 -6.13
C VAL A 498 -20.84 -1.68 -5.40
N LYS A 499 -20.77 -1.82 -4.07
CA LYS A 499 -21.84 -2.40 -3.25
C LYS A 499 -23.15 -1.60 -3.29
N LEU A 500 -23.09 -0.28 -3.44
CA LEU A 500 -24.29 0.57 -3.56
C LEU A 500 -24.91 0.45 -4.96
N ALA A 501 -24.09 0.48 -6.02
CA ALA A 501 -24.56 0.26 -7.39
C ALA A 501 -25.21 -1.12 -7.57
N ALA A 502 -24.61 -2.18 -6.99
CA ALA A 502 -25.18 -3.53 -7.03
C ALA A 502 -26.50 -3.69 -6.25
N LYS A 503 -26.79 -2.78 -5.30
CA LYS A 503 -28.06 -2.77 -4.53
C LYS A 503 -29.14 -1.90 -5.16
N ASN A 504 -28.76 -0.86 -5.90
CA ASN A 504 -29.67 0.11 -6.51
C ASN A 504 -29.51 0.14 -8.05
N PRO A 505 -29.84 -0.95 -8.78
CA PRO A 505 -29.67 -1.02 -10.24
C PRO A 505 -30.61 -0.10 -11.03
N GLU A 506 -31.64 0.47 -10.40
CA GLU A 506 -32.72 1.22 -11.06
C GLU A 506 -32.28 2.58 -11.64
N MET A 507 -31.14 3.14 -11.22
CA MET A 507 -30.59 4.41 -11.74
C MET A 507 -29.89 4.29 -13.11
N GLN A 508 -30.28 3.31 -13.95
CA GLN A 508 -29.76 3.17 -15.33
C GLN A 508 -30.82 2.97 -16.43
N ILE A 509 -32.12 3.22 -16.16
CA ILE A 509 -33.10 3.46 -17.24
C ILE A 509 -33.94 4.70 -16.91
N GLU A 510 -33.53 5.85 -17.47
CA GLU A 510 -34.47 6.89 -17.89
C GLU A 510 -33.80 7.77 -18.95
N VAL A 511 -34.23 7.63 -20.21
CA VAL A 511 -33.83 8.53 -21.31
C VAL A 511 -34.95 9.56 -21.48
N PRO A 512 -34.70 10.85 -21.21
CA PRO A 512 -35.74 11.87 -21.36
C PRO A 512 -36.15 12.03 -22.84
N GLU A 513 -37.43 11.79 -23.16
CA GLU A 513 -37.96 11.96 -24.51
C GLU A 513 -37.90 13.43 -24.97
N GLN A 514 -37.53 13.66 -26.23
CA GLN A 514 -37.35 15.03 -26.78
C GLN A 514 -38.70 15.73 -27.05
N SER A 515 -39.06 16.68 -26.17
CA SER A 515 -40.28 17.50 -26.26
C SER A 515 -40.17 18.69 -27.25
N LYS A 516 -40.05 18.36 -28.55
CA LYS A 516 -40.51 19.12 -29.74
C LYS A 516 -40.59 20.68 -29.66
N SER A 517 -39.58 21.39 -30.17
CA SER A 517 -39.72 22.68 -30.88
C SER A 517 -38.38 23.10 -31.50
N LYS A 518 -38.25 23.76 -32.67
CA LYS A 518 -39.18 24.17 -33.75
C LYS A 518 -38.49 23.90 -35.11
N LYS A 519 -39.25 23.81 -36.21
CA LYS A 519 -38.70 23.58 -37.56
C LYS A 519 -37.92 24.79 -38.10
N TYR A 520 -36.77 24.53 -38.71
CA TYR A 520 -36.31 25.17 -39.95
C TYR A 520 -35.85 24.08 -40.93
N HIS A 521 -35.93 24.33 -42.24
CA HIS A 521 -35.85 23.28 -43.26
C HIS A 521 -34.98 23.73 -44.45
N ILE A 522 -33.83 23.09 -44.61
CA ILE A 522 -33.01 23.09 -45.82
C ILE A 522 -32.58 21.63 -46.06
N GLN A 523 -32.51 21.21 -47.33
CA GLN A 523 -32.21 19.84 -47.76
C GLN A 523 -30.79 19.41 -47.34
N GLN A 524 -30.62 18.22 -46.75
CA GLN A 524 -30.46 16.95 -47.47
C GLN A 524 -29.35 16.95 -48.53
N SER A 525 -28.21 16.37 -48.17
CA SER A 525 -27.55 15.36 -49.00
C SER A 525 -27.40 14.07 -48.18
N GLN A 526 -27.36 12.92 -48.84
CA GLN A 526 -27.61 11.60 -48.22
C GLN A 526 -26.54 10.59 -48.63
N LYS A 527 -26.01 9.84 -47.65
CA LYS A 527 -25.53 8.44 -47.67
C LYS A 527 -24.43 8.21 -46.62
N ASP A 528 -24.20 7.02 -46.10
CA ASP A 528 -25.09 5.91 -45.67
C ASP A 528 -24.20 4.81 -45.07
N TYR A 529 -24.67 4.10 -44.02
CA TYR A 529 -24.02 2.93 -43.40
C TYR A 529 -22.62 3.14 -42.76
N SER A 530 -22.14 2.31 -41.83
CA SER A 530 -22.79 1.33 -40.94
C SER A 530 -21.94 1.10 -39.69
N SER A 531 -22.55 0.58 -38.63
CA SER A 531 -21.83 0.01 -37.48
C SER A 531 -20.90 -1.14 -37.90
N PHE A 532 -19.78 -1.31 -37.19
CA PHE A 532 -18.93 -2.49 -37.30
C PHE A 532 -18.73 -3.17 -35.94
N LEU A 533 -18.96 -4.47 -35.93
CA LEU A 533 -18.88 -5.34 -34.75
C LEU A 533 -17.46 -5.88 -34.54
N SER A 534 -17.20 -6.32 -33.30
CA SER A 534 -16.00 -7.07 -32.92
C SER A 534 -15.69 -8.24 -33.87
N ARG A 535 -14.42 -8.43 -34.21
CA ARG A 535 -13.93 -9.57 -34.99
C ARG A 535 -12.97 -10.42 -34.15
N LYS A 536 -13.32 -11.71 -34.00
CA LYS A 536 -12.46 -12.76 -33.46
C LYS A 536 -11.35 -13.08 -34.46
N SER A 537 -10.10 -13.14 -34.03
CA SER A 537 -8.97 -13.55 -34.87
C SER A 537 -8.92 -15.07 -35.04
N LYS A 538 -8.61 -15.55 -36.25
CA LYS A 538 -8.32 -16.96 -36.54
C LYS A 538 -7.67 -17.12 -37.93
N ILE A 539 -6.72 -18.07 -38.01
CA ILE A 539 -6.18 -18.79 -39.21
C ILE A 539 -4.73 -18.47 -39.64
N LYS A 540 -3.88 -19.47 -39.31
CA LYS A 540 -2.77 -20.09 -40.08
C LYS A 540 -1.69 -19.23 -40.76
N THR A 541 -0.48 -19.36 -40.21
CA THR A 541 0.72 -19.92 -40.85
C THR A 541 0.75 -20.05 -42.39
N ALA A 542 1.72 -19.37 -43.00
CA ALA A 542 2.42 -19.79 -44.21
C ALA A 542 3.94 -19.77 -43.92
N LYS A 543 4.75 -20.43 -44.74
CA LYS A 543 6.20 -20.57 -44.54
C LYS A 543 7.02 -19.54 -45.31
N ASP A 544 8.18 -19.25 -44.75
CA ASP A 544 9.48 -19.04 -45.39
C ASP A 544 9.51 -18.58 -46.86
N ASP A 545 10.03 -17.38 -47.10
CA ASP A 545 11.25 -17.28 -47.92
C ASP A 545 12.13 -16.12 -47.41
N CYS A 546 13.46 -16.23 -47.56
CA CYS A 546 14.41 -15.37 -46.83
C CYS A 546 15.38 -14.64 -47.77
N VAL A 547 15.38 -13.31 -47.72
CA VAL A 547 16.40 -12.46 -48.36
C VAL A 547 16.83 -11.36 -47.37
N PHE A 548 18.12 -11.38 -46.99
CA PHE A 548 18.74 -10.30 -46.22
C PHE A 548 19.07 -9.11 -47.13
N GLY A 549 18.79 -7.89 -46.67
CA GLY A 549 19.21 -6.66 -47.32
C GLY A 549 19.54 -5.58 -46.29
N ASN A 550 20.80 -5.17 -46.21
CA ASN A 550 21.23 -4.10 -45.31
C ASN A 550 20.78 -2.73 -45.84
N ILE A 551 20.22 -1.88 -44.97
CA ILE A 551 20.21 -0.43 -45.14
C ILE A 551 20.80 0.18 -43.87
N LYS A 552 21.61 1.23 -44.02
CA LYS A 552 22.38 1.84 -42.93
C LYS A 552 21.68 3.07 -42.33
N GLU A 553 22.15 3.40 -41.13
CA GLU A 553 22.14 4.72 -40.52
C GLU A 553 22.82 5.76 -41.45
N GLU A 554 22.03 6.60 -42.12
CA GLU A 554 22.44 7.85 -42.81
C GLU A 554 21.17 8.55 -43.38
N ASP A 555 20.40 9.26 -42.55
CA ASP A 555 19.65 10.49 -42.92
C ASP A 555 18.96 11.14 -41.69
N LEU A 556 19.11 12.46 -41.62
CA LEU A 556 18.81 13.45 -40.54
C LEU A 556 17.49 13.31 -39.75
#